data_AF-A0A7S1VRG3-F1
#
_entry.id   AF-A0A7S1VRG3-F1
#
_cell.length_a   1.000
_cell.length_b   1.000
_cell.length_c   1.000
_cell.angle_alpha   90.00
_cell.angle_beta   90.00
_cell.angle_gamma   90.00
#
_symmetry.space_group_name_H-M   'P 1'
#
loop_
_entity.id
_entity.type
_entity.pdbx_description
1 polymer ?
#
loop_
_entity_poly.entity_id
_entity_poly.type
_entity_poly.pdbx_seq_one_letter_code
_entity_poly.pdbx_strand_id
1 'polypeptide(L)'
;RVHPIKLHDTKRVRMSTLANLSRGQFGPPDIEDMEWCILSALKWRVHPPTAYSYVYHLLLMLPPETSVPVRKDLLELSRYITELTVCDSYFIDNPASNVAMGSILHVMDEIPFTKLSAGLRERFLRTVAQRIPGLHASDPSVLATRLRIAQMLASANTSLAATSSSDLVESGAHNSTTMDSGDSTGSYHSYGSNGSSKRSLLGTRVRSNSTDSKGSCRSFRLAVAAAAGGGGRRVSSHSPIVAGVQ
;
A
#
# COMPACT_ATOMS: atom_id res chain seq x y z
N ARG A 1 -17.31 8.99 -20.53
CA ARG A 1 -16.04 8.30 -20.19
C ARG A 1 -15.77 8.47 -18.70
N VAL A 2 -16.08 7.52 -17.80
CA VAL A 2 -15.39 7.51 -16.49
C VAL A 2 -15.51 6.16 -15.74
N HIS A 3 -14.52 5.30 -15.94
CA HIS A 3 -14.11 4.33 -14.93
C HIS A 3 -13.06 4.99 -14.02
N PRO A 4 -12.85 4.54 -12.76
CA PRO A 4 -11.75 4.99 -11.90
C PRO A 4 -10.37 4.87 -12.58
N ILE A 5 -10.18 3.80 -13.36
CA ILE A 5 -8.99 3.60 -14.20
C ILE A 5 -8.91 4.66 -15.32
N LYS A 6 -10.03 4.99 -15.99
CA LYS A 6 -10.07 6.03 -17.03
C LYS A 6 -9.87 7.45 -16.45
N LEU A 7 -10.02 7.64 -15.14
CA LEU A 7 -9.85 8.92 -14.45
C LEU A 7 -8.41 9.14 -13.96
N HIS A 8 -7.75 8.08 -13.49
CA HIS A 8 -6.45 8.17 -12.84
C HIS A 8 -5.28 7.55 -13.63
N ASP A 9 -5.55 6.81 -14.70
CA ASP A 9 -4.52 6.23 -15.55
C ASP A 9 -4.27 7.09 -16.80
N THR A 10 -3.00 7.24 -17.17
CA THR A 10 -2.59 7.88 -18.43
C THR A 10 -2.78 6.94 -19.63
N LYS A 11 -2.86 5.62 -19.38
CA LYS A 11 -3.05 4.60 -20.41
C LYS A 11 -4.48 4.09 -20.39
N ARG A 12 -5.11 4.07 -21.58
CA ARG A 12 -6.46 3.50 -21.73
C ARG A 12 -6.38 1.97 -21.71
N VAL A 13 -6.97 1.35 -20.70
CA VAL A 13 -7.20 -0.10 -20.69
C VAL A 13 -8.23 -0.47 -21.75
N ARG A 14 -7.92 -1.47 -22.59
CA ARG A 14 -8.82 -1.96 -23.64
C ARG A 14 -9.91 -2.85 -23.04
N MET A 15 -11.14 -2.76 -23.54
CA MET A 15 -12.26 -3.60 -23.07
C MET A 15 -12.00 -5.09 -23.29
N SER A 16 -11.34 -5.45 -24.41
CA SER A 16 -10.90 -6.82 -24.66
C SER A 16 -9.93 -7.35 -23.59
N THR A 17 -9.08 -6.49 -23.02
CA THR A 17 -8.20 -6.88 -21.92
C THR A 17 -9.01 -7.20 -20.65
N LEU A 18 -10.02 -6.39 -20.32
CA LEU A 18 -10.89 -6.65 -19.17
C LEU A 18 -11.74 -7.92 -19.36
N ALA A 19 -12.28 -8.12 -20.56
CA ALA A 19 -13.01 -9.34 -20.91
C ALA A 19 -12.12 -10.59 -20.81
N ASN A 20 -10.87 -10.52 -21.27
CA ASN A 20 -9.90 -11.62 -21.14
C ASN A 20 -9.56 -11.92 -19.67
N LEU A 21 -9.45 -10.89 -18.81
CA LEU A 21 -9.24 -11.07 -17.36
C LEU A 21 -10.42 -11.78 -16.68
N SER A 22 -11.64 -11.62 -17.22
CA SER A 22 -12.82 -12.35 -16.75
C SER A 22 -12.85 -13.84 -17.14
N ARG A 23 -11.84 -14.33 -17.88
CA ARG A 23 -11.76 -15.72 -18.38
C ARG A 23 -12.98 -16.15 -19.20
N GLY A 24 -13.54 -15.21 -19.97
CA GLY A 24 -14.69 -15.44 -20.84
C GLY A 24 -16.06 -15.43 -20.13
N GLN A 25 -16.12 -15.05 -18.85
CA GLN A 25 -17.40 -14.90 -18.14
C GLN A 25 -18.18 -13.66 -18.60
N PHE A 26 -17.49 -12.61 -19.05
CA PHE A 26 -18.10 -11.37 -19.53
C PHE A 26 -17.48 -10.96 -20.87
N GLY A 27 -18.33 -10.59 -21.82
CA GLY A 27 -17.93 -9.99 -23.08
C GLY A 27 -17.69 -8.48 -22.94
N PRO A 28 -17.04 -7.84 -23.94
CA PRO A 28 -16.92 -6.38 -23.98
C PRO A 28 -18.26 -5.63 -23.85
N PRO A 29 -19.38 -6.06 -24.48
CA PRO A 29 -20.68 -5.39 -24.32
C PRO A 29 -21.18 -5.39 -22.88
N ASP A 30 -21.06 -6.53 -22.17
CA ASP A 30 -21.50 -6.65 -20.77
C ASP A 30 -20.78 -5.64 -19.86
N ILE A 31 -19.49 -5.43 -20.11
CA ILE A 31 -18.65 -4.48 -19.36
C ILE A 31 -19.07 -3.03 -19.66
N GLU A 32 -19.42 -2.72 -20.91
CA GLU A 32 -19.89 -1.39 -21.32
C GLU A 32 -21.27 -1.06 -20.71
N ASP A 33 -22.18 -2.03 -20.72
CA ASP A 33 -23.50 -1.90 -20.11
C ASP A 33 -23.39 -1.70 -18.59
N MET A 34 -22.50 -2.46 -17.93
CA MET A 34 -22.24 -2.30 -16.50
C MET A 34 -21.56 -0.95 -16.19
N GLU A 35 -20.66 -0.46 -17.05
CA GLU A 35 -20.10 0.90 -16.92
C GLU A 35 -21.21 1.93 -16.93
N TRP A 36 -22.15 1.83 -17.88
CA TRP A 36 -23.24 2.78 -18.00
C TRP A 36 -24.18 2.73 -16.79
N CYS A 37 -24.48 1.54 -16.29
CA CYS A 37 -25.29 1.33 -15.08
C CYS A 37 -24.64 2.00 -13.85
N ILE A 38 -23.35 1.71 -13.59
CA ILE A 38 -22.60 2.28 -12.45
C ILE A 38 -22.52 3.80 -12.56
N LEU A 39 -22.19 4.34 -13.74
CA LEU A 39 -22.08 5.79 -13.96
C LEU A 39 -23.41 6.51 -13.70
N SER A 40 -24.51 5.92 -14.18
CA SER A 40 -25.85 6.44 -13.99
C SER A 40 -26.26 6.40 -12.51
N ALA A 41 -26.00 5.29 -11.82
CA ALA A 41 -26.28 5.14 -10.39
C ALA A 41 -25.50 6.16 -9.53
N LEU A 42 -24.24 6.41 -9.87
CA LEU A 42 -23.40 7.41 -9.21
C LEU A 42 -23.75 8.86 -9.59
N LYS A 43 -24.70 9.08 -10.51
CA LYS A 43 -25.02 10.41 -11.07
C LYS A 43 -23.76 11.11 -11.57
N TRP A 44 -22.83 10.36 -12.17
CA TRP A 44 -21.54 10.83 -12.66
C TRP A 44 -20.59 11.39 -11.57
N ARG A 45 -20.87 11.16 -10.27
CA ARG A 45 -20.00 11.56 -9.14
C ARG A 45 -18.87 10.55 -8.90
N VAL A 46 -17.98 10.45 -9.87
CA VAL A 46 -16.90 9.45 -9.93
C VAL A 46 -15.57 9.87 -9.30
N HIS A 47 -15.48 11.09 -8.77
CA HIS A 47 -14.26 11.63 -8.17
C HIS A 47 -14.48 12.03 -6.70
N PRO A 48 -14.82 11.08 -5.82
CA PRO A 48 -14.82 11.35 -4.38
C PRO A 48 -13.36 11.53 -3.89
N PRO A 49 -13.12 12.38 -2.88
CA PRO A 49 -11.81 12.50 -2.27
C PRO A 49 -11.43 11.17 -1.60
N THR A 50 -10.28 10.62 -1.98
CA THR A 50 -9.77 9.36 -1.45
C THR A 50 -9.04 9.58 -0.13
N ALA A 51 -8.88 8.53 0.70
CA ALA A 51 -8.09 8.63 1.93
C ALA A 51 -6.64 9.09 1.64
N TYR A 52 -6.05 8.61 0.55
CA TYR A 52 -4.74 9.08 0.10
C TYR A 52 -4.70 10.59 -0.21
N SER A 53 -5.76 11.14 -0.83
CA SER A 53 -5.84 12.58 -1.09
C SER A 53 -5.79 13.40 0.21
N TYR A 54 -6.49 12.93 1.25
CA TYR A 54 -6.41 13.53 2.58
C TYR A 54 -5.02 13.36 3.19
N VAL A 55 -4.37 12.20 3.08
CA VAL A 55 -3.00 12.01 3.58
C VAL A 55 -2.07 13.08 3.02
N TYR A 56 -2.09 13.26 1.70
CA TYR A 56 -1.27 14.26 1.03
C TYR A 56 -1.53 15.66 1.57
N HIS A 57 -2.79 16.09 1.66
CA HIS A 57 -3.15 17.43 2.12
C HIS A 57 -2.87 17.66 3.62
N LEU A 58 -3.06 16.64 4.46
CA LEU A 58 -2.74 16.73 5.88
C LEU A 58 -1.23 16.89 6.08
N LEU A 59 -0.40 16.11 5.38
CA LEU A 59 1.06 16.21 5.53
C LEU A 59 1.65 17.55 5.03
N LEU A 60 0.93 18.33 4.23
CA LEU A 60 1.31 19.72 3.93
C LEU A 60 1.31 20.62 5.19
N MET A 61 0.58 20.23 6.24
CA MET A 61 0.52 20.94 7.52
C MET A 61 1.65 20.53 8.48
N LEU A 62 2.54 19.63 8.07
CA LEU A 62 3.73 19.31 8.85
C LEU A 62 4.60 20.56 9.03
N PRO A 63 5.19 20.77 10.23
CA PRO A 63 6.10 21.88 10.45
C PRO A 63 7.27 21.87 9.43
N PRO A 64 7.70 23.03 8.91
CA PRO A 64 8.74 23.12 7.89
C PRO A 64 10.10 22.56 8.36
N GLU A 65 10.31 22.50 9.68
CA GLU A 65 11.50 21.94 10.32
C GLU A 65 11.57 20.40 10.22
N THR A 66 10.47 19.75 9.81
CA THR A 66 10.43 18.30 9.58
C THR A 66 11.30 17.94 8.39
N SER A 67 12.31 17.11 8.62
CA SER A 67 13.26 16.69 7.59
C SER A 67 12.57 16.04 6.38
N VAL A 68 13.11 16.30 5.18
CA VAL A 68 12.64 15.74 3.91
C VAL A 68 12.50 14.21 3.92
N PRO A 69 13.48 13.40 4.41
CA PRO A 69 13.32 11.95 4.45
C PRO A 69 12.15 11.52 5.33
N VAL A 70 11.92 12.17 6.48
CA VAL A 70 10.79 11.85 7.37
C VAL A 70 9.45 12.19 6.72
N ARG A 71 9.36 13.32 6.00
CA ARG A 71 8.16 13.67 5.23
C ARG A 71 7.85 12.63 4.16
N LYS A 72 8.87 12.13 3.48
CA LYS A 72 8.75 11.08 2.47
C LYS A 72 8.29 9.77 3.09
N ASP A 73 8.91 9.34 4.18
CA ASP A 73 8.55 8.12 4.91
C ASP A 73 7.09 8.19 5.39
N LEU A 74 6.68 9.33 5.97
CA LEU A 74 5.29 9.56 6.39
C LEU A 74 4.31 9.42 5.22
N LEU A 75 4.62 10.02 4.07
CA LEU A 75 3.75 9.96 2.89
C LEU A 75 3.66 8.54 2.32
N GLU A 76 4.79 7.88 2.12
CA GLU A 76 4.84 6.54 1.50
C GLU A 76 4.19 5.48 2.39
N LEU A 77 4.49 5.48 3.69
CA LEU A 77 3.92 4.51 4.63
C LEU A 77 2.43 4.79 4.88
N SER A 78 2.02 6.05 5.02
CA SER A 78 0.60 6.36 5.21
C SER A 78 -0.21 6.00 3.98
N ARG A 79 0.34 6.23 2.78
CA ARG A 79 -0.26 5.79 1.52
C ARG A 79 -0.44 4.27 1.50
N TYR A 80 0.61 3.53 1.80
CA TYR A 80 0.56 2.07 1.85
C TYR A 80 -0.54 1.56 2.80
N ILE A 81 -0.64 2.14 4.00
CA ILE A 81 -1.71 1.76 4.94
C ILE A 81 -3.09 2.10 4.37
N THR A 82 -3.28 3.28 3.77
CA THR A 82 -4.57 3.64 3.16
C THR A 82 -4.94 2.70 2.00
N GLU A 83 -3.98 2.21 1.22
CA GLU A 83 -4.23 1.21 0.18
C GLU A 83 -4.67 -0.12 0.79
N LEU A 84 -4.05 -0.54 1.91
CA LEU A 84 -4.43 -1.75 2.62
C LEU A 84 -5.82 -1.66 3.26
N THR A 85 -6.21 -0.48 3.77
CA THR A 85 -7.56 -0.28 4.36
C THR A 85 -8.71 -0.54 3.38
N VAL A 86 -8.48 -0.45 2.07
CA VAL A 86 -9.51 -0.74 1.05
C VAL A 86 -9.93 -2.21 1.06
N CYS A 87 -9.07 -3.09 1.58
CA CYS A 87 -9.34 -4.53 1.67
C CYS A 87 -10.18 -4.92 2.90
N ASP A 88 -10.44 -4.00 3.82
CA ASP A 88 -11.20 -4.28 5.04
C ASP A 88 -12.54 -3.51 5.05
N SER A 89 -13.63 -4.27 5.06
CA SER A 89 -15.00 -3.75 5.06
C SER A 89 -15.31 -2.79 6.22
N TYR A 90 -14.56 -2.85 7.33
CA TYR A 90 -14.73 -1.91 8.44
C TYR A 90 -14.60 -0.45 7.99
N PHE A 91 -13.72 -0.16 7.03
CA PHE A 91 -13.45 1.21 6.61
C PHE A 91 -14.49 1.78 5.64
N ILE A 92 -15.47 1.00 5.19
CA ILE A 92 -16.53 1.47 4.28
C ILE A 92 -17.37 2.57 4.93
N ASP A 93 -17.71 2.41 6.20
CA ASP A 93 -18.54 3.37 6.95
C ASP A 93 -17.72 4.51 7.56
N ASN A 94 -16.39 4.46 7.45
CA ASN A 94 -15.50 5.47 8.01
C ASN A 94 -15.21 6.56 6.96
N PRO A 95 -15.28 7.84 7.32
CA PRO A 95 -14.95 8.90 6.38
C PRO A 95 -13.46 8.84 6.02
N ALA A 96 -13.16 9.09 4.74
CA ALA A 96 -11.80 9.00 4.19
C ALA A 96 -10.78 9.88 4.95
N SER A 97 -11.21 11.00 5.52
CA SER A 97 -10.38 11.87 6.39
C SER A 97 -9.94 11.18 7.67
N ASN A 98 -10.81 10.36 8.30
CA ASN A 98 -10.49 9.63 9.52
C ASN A 98 -9.53 8.49 9.23
N VAL A 99 -9.74 7.78 8.12
CA VAL A 99 -8.81 6.77 7.62
C VAL A 99 -7.42 7.38 7.39
N ALA A 100 -7.36 8.53 6.70
CA ALA A 100 -6.11 9.24 6.46
C ALA A 100 -5.39 9.67 7.75
N MET A 101 -6.13 10.30 8.67
CA MET A 101 -5.58 10.72 9.96
C MET A 101 -5.10 9.52 10.78
N GLY A 102 -5.87 8.43 10.81
CA GLY A 102 -5.51 7.21 11.50
C GLY A 102 -4.24 6.58 10.94
N SER A 103 -4.10 6.51 9.61
CA SER A 103 -2.90 6.03 8.94
C SER A 103 -1.67 6.88 9.27
N ILE A 104 -1.79 8.22 9.21
CA ILE A 104 -0.69 9.12 9.56
C ILE A 104 -0.26 8.93 11.01
N LEU A 105 -1.22 8.88 11.94
CA LEU A 105 -0.93 8.72 13.36
C LEU A 105 -0.25 7.38 13.65
N HIS A 106 -0.70 6.30 13.00
CA HIS A 106 -0.05 5.01 13.12
C HIS A 106 1.42 5.06 12.65
N VAL A 107 1.69 5.64 11.48
CA VAL A 107 3.08 5.78 10.99
C VAL A 107 3.92 6.67 11.89
N MET A 108 3.33 7.75 12.42
CA MET A 108 4.04 8.61 13.37
C MET A 108 4.50 7.81 14.58
N ASP A 109 3.67 6.95 15.17
CA ASP A 109 4.04 6.11 16.32
C ASP A 109 5.24 5.19 16.02
N GLU A 110 5.33 4.66 14.79
CA GLU A 110 6.42 3.79 14.35
C GLU A 110 7.76 4.55 14.11
N ILE A 111 7.69 5.85 13.78
CA ILE A 111 8.90 6.66 13.59
C ILE A 111 9.51 6.96 14.96
N PRO A 112 10.83 6.80 15.17
CA PRO A 112 11.44 7.12 16.46
C PRO A 112 11.47 8.64 16.72
N PHE A 113 11.40 9.03 17.99
CA PHE A 113 11.46 10.44 18.42
C PHE A 113 12.77 11.16 18.04
N THR A 114 13.84 10.40 17.77
CA THR A 114 15.11 10.95 17.25
C THR A 114 14.98 11.51 15.83
N LYS A 115 14.04 10.99 15.03
CA LYS A 115 13.76 11.46 13.66
C LYS A 115 12.60 12.45 13.62
N LEU A 116 11.59 12.25 14.45
CA LEU A 116 10.41 13.11 14.55
C LEU A 116 10.08 13.39 16.01
N SER A 117 10.58 14.51 16.52
CA SER A 117 10.46 14.89 17.93
C SER A 117 9.00 15.09 18.36
N ALA A 118 8.73 14.90 19.67
CA ALA A 118 7.39 15.06 20.24
C ALA A 118 6.79 16.44 19.95
N GLY A 119 7.60 17.50 20.02
CA GLY A 119 7.14 18.87 19.73
C GLY A 119 6.69 19.07 18.27
N LEU A 120 7.37 18.44 17.30
CA LEU A 120 6.95 18.50 15.89
C LEU A 120 5.63 17.75 15.66
N ARG A 121 5.46 16.60 16.31
CA ARG A 121 4.21 15.83 16.27
C ARG A 121 3.06 16.64 16.85
N GLU A 122 3.24 17.18 18.05
CA GLU A 122 2.20 17.96 18.71
C GLU A 122 1.81 19.20 17.89
N ARG A 123 2.81 19.91 17.33
CA ARG A 123 2.55 21.08 16.47
C ARG A 123 1.78 20.70 15.20
N PHE A 124 2.08 19.55 14.59
CA PHE A 124 1.30 19.01 13.49
C PHE A 124 -0.16 18.77 13.91
N LEU A 125 -0.39 18.02 14.98
CA LEU A 125 -1.75 17.70 15.46
C LEU A 125 -2.55 18.95 15.81
N ARG A 126 -1.91 19.92 16.47
CA ARG A 126 -2.51 21.21 16.79
C ARG A 126 -2.88 21.98 15.53
N THR A 127 -2.02 21.98 14.52
CA THR A 127 -2.28 22.68 13.25
C THR A 127 -3.47 22.06 12.51
N VAL A 128 -3.56 20.73 12.46
CA VAL A 128 -4.70 20.04 11.85
C VAL A 128 -5.99 20.35 12.61
N ALA A 129 -5.98 20.20 13.94
CA ALA A 129 -7.13 20.48 14.79
C ALA A 129 -7.65 21.92 14.67
N GLN A 130 -6.75 22.89 14.43
CA GLN A 130 -7.11 24.30 14.24
C GLN A 130 -7.68 24.57 12.84
N ARG A 131 -7.19 23.88 11.79
CA ARG A 131 -7.59 24.13 10.39
C ARG A 131 -8.79 23.31 9.94
N ILE A 132 -9.02 22.15 10.55
CA ILE A 132 -10.09 21.22 10.17
C ILE A 132 -10.93 20.90 11.42
N PRO A 133 -12.03 21.62 11.63
CA PRO A 133 -12.96 21.32 12.72
C PRO A 133 -13.47 19.88 12.61
N GLY A 134 -13.47 19.15 13.74
CA GLY A 134 -13.96 17.78 13.80
C GLY A 134 -12.96 16.70 13.38
N LEU A 135 -11.73 17.06 12.96
CA LEU A 135 -10.67 16.07 12.70
C LEU A 135 -9.59 16.15 13.79
N HIS A 136 -9.81 15.41 14.88
CA HIS A 136 -8.90 15.37 16.03
C HIS A 136 -8.27 13.99 16.21
N ALA A 137 -7.02 13.96 16.67
CA ALA A 137 -6.34 12.69 16.97
C ALA A 137 -7.00 11.89 18.11
N SER A 138 -7.73 12.58 18.99
CA SER A 138 -8.50 12.01 20.10
C SER A 138 -9.96 11.70 19.74
N ASP A 139 -10.38 11.93 18.50
CA ASP A 139 -11.74 11.58 18.06
C ASP A 139 -11.94 10.06 18.18
N PRO A 140 -13.03 9.58 18.81
CA PRO A 140 -13.31 8.15 18.92
C PRO A 140 -13.24 7.40 17.59
N SER A 141 -13.67 8.02 16.51
CA SER A 141 -13.68 7.44 15.16
C SER A 141 -12.26 7.26 14.61
N VAL A 142 -11.39 8.25 14.84
CA VAL A 142 -9.98 8.21 14.46
C VAL A 142 -9.23 7.19 15.32
N LEU A 143 -9.52 7.12 16.62
CA LEU A 143 -8.95 6.12 17.51
C LEU A 143 -9.37 4.70 17.12
N ALA A 144 -10.64 4.47 16.84
CA ALA A 144 -11.15 3.18 16.38
C ALA A 144 -10.52 2.77 15.04
N THR A 145 -10.38 3.71 14.10
CA THR A 145 -9.65 3.52 12.85
C THR A 145 -8.21 3.06 13.10
N ARG A 146 -7.48 3.74 14.00
CA ARG A 146 -6.08 3.38 14.33
C ARG A 146 -5.96 1.98 14.94
N LEU A 147 -6.86 1.65 15.87
CA LEU A 147 -6.89 0.32 16.50
C LEU A 147 -7.15 -0.76 15.45
N ARG A 148 -8.09 -0.52 14.53
CA ARG A 148 -8.38 -1.47 13.45
C ARG A 148 -7.19 -1.64 12.50
N ILE A 149 -6.51 -0.55 12.12
CA ILE A 149 -5.29 -0.60 11.31
C ILE A 149 -4.22 -1.47 12.00
N ALA A 150 -4.00 -1.27 13.30
CA ALA A 150 -3.01 -2.05 14.04
C ALA A 150 -3.36 -3.55 14.06
N GLN A 151 -4.63 -3.90 14.28
CA GLN A 151 -5.11 -5.29 14.23
C GLN A 151 -4.91 -5.92 12.84
N MET A 152 -5.29 -5.18 11.79
CA MET A 152 -5.15 -5.62 10.41
C MET A 152 -3.68 -5.91 10.06
N LEU A 153 -2.76 -5.01 10.42
CA LEU A 153 -1.33 -5.19 10.17
C LEU A 153 -0.73 -6.35 10.97
N ALA A 154 -1.16 -6.53 12.23
CA ALA A 154 -0.74 -7.67 13.04
C ALA A 154 -1.16 -9.00 12.39
N SER A 155 -2.41 -9.10 11.93
CA SER A 155 -2.92 -10.29 11.25
C SER A 155 -2.21 -10.59 9.92
N ALA A 156 -1.89 -9.55 9.14
CA ALA A 156 -1.16 -9.68 7.89
C ALA A 156 0.25 -10.25 8.13
N ASN A 157 0.93 -9.78 9.17
CA ASN A 157 2.27 -10.26 9.53
C ASN A 157 2.27 -11.72 10.01
N THR A 158 1.26 -12.16 10.77
CA THR A 158 1.15 -13.56 11.18
C THR A 158 0.95 -14.51 9.99
N SER A 159 0.15 -14.09 9.00
CA SER A 159 -0.10 -14.90 7.80
C SER A 159 1.19 -15.16 6.99
N LEU A 160 2.04 -14.14 6.86
CA LEU A 160 3.33 -14.24 6.17
C LEU A 160 4.33 -15.14 6.92
N ALA A 161 4.28 -15.17 8.25
CA ALA A 161 5.11 -16.04 9.07
C ALA A 161 4.67 -17.52 8.99
N ALA A 162 3.36 -17.78 8.88
CA ALA A 162 2.84 -19.13 8.74
C ALA A 162 3.23 -19.78 7.39
N THR A 163 3.11 -19.03 6.28
CA THR A 163 3.43 -19.56 4.94
C THR A 163 4.91 -19.90 4.75
N SER A 164 5.81 -19.20 5.46
CA SER A 164 7.26 -19.47 5.40
C SER A 164 7.72 -20.69 6.20
N SER A 165 6.82 -21.29 7.01
CA SER A 165 7.14 -22.46 7.84
C SER A 165 6.73 -23.80 7.20
N SER A 166 5.92 -23.77 6.14
CA SER A 166 5.36 -24.96 5.49
C SER A 166 6.21 -25.56 4.36
N ASP A 167 7.31 -24.92 3.96
CA ASP A 167 8.14 -25.35 2.81
C ASP A 167 9.32 -26.29 3.17
N LEU A 168 9.33 -26.90 4.37
CA LEU A 168 10.43 -27.77 4.82
C LEU A 168 9.99 -29.17 5.28
N VAL A 169 9.04 -29.83 4.61
CA VAL A 169 8.88 -31.29 4.74
C VAL A 169 8.34 -31.91 3.44
N GLU A 170 9.22 -32.21 2.47
CA GLU A 170 9.14 -33.45 1.68
C GLU A 170 10.44 -33.67 0.89
N SER A 171 11.32 -34.53 1.40
CA SER A 171 12.38 -35.15 0.61
C SER A 171 12.40 -36.62 0.96
N GLY A 172 11.58 -37.37 0.21
CA GLY A 172 11.47 -38.81 0.23
C GLY A 172 11.53 -39.34 -1.20
N ALA A 173 12.66 -39.99 -1.50
CA ALA A 173 13.01 -40.83 -2.64
C ALA A 173 11.92 -41.26 -3.63
N HIS A 174 12.26 -41.29 -4.93
CA HIS A 174 12.13 -42.50 -5.77
C HIS A 174 13.02 -42.40 -7.03
N ASN A 175 13.58 -43.56 -7.39
CA ASN A 175 14.63 -43.84 -8.36
C ASN A 175 14.21 -43.78 -9.84
N SER A 176 15.25 -43.91 -10.70
CA SER A 176 15.25 -44.59 -12.00
C SER A 176 14.90 -43.75 -13.25
N THR A 177 15.45 -43.94 -14.45
CA THR A 177 16.52 -44.78 -15.03
C THR A 177 16.60 -44.40 -16.52
N THR A 178 17.80 -44.05 -17.01
CA THR A 178 18.41 -44.28 -18.35
C THR A 178 17.76 -43.90 -19.72
N MET A 179 18.71 -43.64 -20.65
CA MET A 179 18.68 -43.76 -22.12
C MET A 179 18.06 -42.61 -22.92
N ASP A 180 18.47 -42.26 -24.13
CA ASP A 180 19.67 -42.41 -24.98
C ASP A 180 19.30 -41.72 -26.32
N SER A 181 20.30 -41.31 -27.10
CA SER A 181 20.28 -41.13 -28.57
C SER A 181 19.54 -39.95 -29.20
N GLY A 182 20.21 -39.35 -30.20
CA GLY A 182 19.57 -39.24 -31.52
C GLY A 182 19.65 -37.88 -32.21
N ASP A 183 20.69 -37.73 -32.99
CA ASP A 183 20.98 -36.69 -34.00
C ASP A 183 19.92 -36.58 -35.11
N SER A 184 19.91 -35.44 -35.83
CA SER A 184 19.71 -35.30 -37.30
C SER A 184 18.80 -34.14 -37.76
N THR A 185 19.47 -33.11 -38.30
CA THR A 185 19.34 -32.57 -39.67
C THR A 185 17.99 -32.64 -40.40
N GLY A 186 17.53 -31.47 -40.89
CA GLY A 186 16.41 -31.38 -41.84
C GLY A 186 16.23 -29.96 -42.38
N SER A 187 16.95 -29.65 -43.46
CA SER A 187 16.86 -28.45 -44.29
C SER A 187 15.64 -28.53 -45.23
N TYR A 188 14.85 -27.45 -45.37
CA TYR A 188 14.02 -27.21 -46.56
C TYR A 188 13.91 -25.73 -46.94
N HIS A 189 13.71 -25.55 -48.23
CA HIS A 189 13.97 -24.41 -49.09
C HIS A 189 13.10 -23.15 -48.95
N SER A 190 13.80 -22.01 -49.09
CA SER A 190 13.57 -20.84 -49.95
C SER A 190 12.41 -20.82 -50.97
N TYR A 191 11.66 -19.71 -50.93
CA TYR A 191 11.27 -18.86 -52.08
C TYR A 191 11.37 -17.41 -51.54
N GLY A 192 11.90 -16.36 -52.17
CA GLY A 192 12.27 -16.12 -53.56
C GLY A 192 11.62 -14.81 -54.04
N SER A 193 12.37 -13.70 -53.97
CA SER A 193 12.22 -12.44 -54.78
C SER A 193 10.96 -11.57 -54.57
N ASN A 194 10.91 -10.27 -54.86
CA ASN A 194 11.86 -9.17 -55.10
C ASN A 194 10.99 -7.90 -55.14
N GLY A 195 11.47 -6.75 -54.66
CA GLY A 195 10.70 -5.50 -54.72
C GLY A 195 11.48 -4.29 -54.23
N SER A 196 12.23 -3.70 -55.14
CA SER A 196 13.22 -2.63 -54.95
C SER A 196 12.64 -1.24 -54.65
N SER A 197 13.31 -0.57 -53.69
CA SER A 197 13.77 0.83 -53.68
C SER A 197 12.80 2.00 -53.90
N LYS A 198 12.77 2.92 -52.91
CA LYS A 198 13.32 4.29 -53.08
C LYS A 198 13.57 4.98 -51.73
N ARG A 199 14.73 5.62 -51.64
CA ARG A 199 15.29 6.38 -50.51
C ARG A 199 14.55 7.72 -50.30
N SER A 200 14.53 8.19 -49.05
CA SER A 200 14.72 9.60 -48.72
C SER A 200 15.34 9.73 -47.33
N LEU A 201 16.46 10.43 -47.29
CA LEU A 201 17.31 10.74 -46.14
C LEU A 201 16.92 12.10 -45.54
N LEU A 202 16.99 12.20 -44.21
CA LEU A 202 17.49 13.31 -43.37
C LEU A 202 16.60 13.55 -42.16
N GLY A 203 17.22 13.54 -40.97
CA GLY A 203 16.59 13.98 -39.74
C GLY A 203 17.11 13.29 -38.48
N THR A 204 18.41 13.34 -38.25
CA THR A 204 19.07 13.00 -36.99
C THR A 204 18.46 13.78 -35.84
N ARG A 205 17.91 13.10 -34.83
CA ARG A 205 17.89 13.58 -33.45
C ARG A 205 17.96 12.41 -32.47
N VAL A 206 19.18 12.18 -32.01
CA VAL A 206 19.52 11.44 -30.80
C VAL A 206 18.82 12.12 -29.62
N ARG A 207 18.03 11.36 -28.85
CA ARG A 207 17.66 11.75 -27.50
C ARG A 207 17.64 10.50 -26.61
N SER A 208 18.76 10.33 -25.91
CA SER A 208 18.94 9.54 -24.71
C SER A 208 18.12 10.11 -23.54
N ASN A 209 17.91 9.25 -22.53
CA ASN A 209 17.16 9.40 -21.27
C ASN A 209 15.77 8.72 -21.36
N SER A 210 15.34 7.86 -20.43
CA SER A 210 15.56 7.93 -18.99
C SER A 210 15.32 6.57 -18.33
N THR A 211 16.25 6.20 -17.45
CA THR A 211 16.12 5.35 -16.25
C THR A 211 14.85 4.54 -16.06
N ASP A 212 15.04 3.26 -16.35
CA ASP A 212 14.41 2.09 -15.74
C ASP A 212 14.18 2.28 -14.22
N SER A 213 12.94 2.55 -13.81
CA SER A 213 12.53 2.48 -12.40
C SER A 213 12.12 1.05 -12.11
N LYS A 214 13.10 0.23 -11.71
CA LYS A 214 12.85 -1.01 -10.99
C LYS A 214 12.01 -0.68 -9.76
N GLY A 215 10.77 -1.18 -9.75
CA GLY A 215 9.95 -1.25 -8.56
C GLY A 215 10.70 -2.06 -7.51
N SER A 216 11.40 -1.35 -6.62
CA SER A 216 11.95 -1.93 -5.40
C SER A 216 10.77 -2.08 -4.45
N CYS A 217 10.04 -3.19 -4.57
CA CYS A 217 9.21 -3.70 -3.49
C CYS A 217 10.15 -4.07 -2.35
N ARG A 218 10.54 -3.08 -1.55
CA ARG A 218 11.17 -3.34 -0.26
C ARG A 218 10.09 -4.00 0.58
N SER A 219 10.18 -5.31 0.75
CA SER A 219 9.49 -6.03 1.82
C SER A 219 9.92 -5.40 3.14
N PHE A 220 9.15 -4.45 3.63
CA PHE A 220 9.35 -3.88 4.95
C PHE A 220 8.85 -4.90 5.96
N ARG A 221 9.79 -5.64 6.55
CA ARG A 221 9.55 -6.38 7.79
C ARG A 221 9.36 -5.34 8.90
N LEU A 222 8.11 -5.04 9.23
CA LEU A 222 7.75 -4.36 10.47
C LEU A 222 7.98 -5.34 11.61
N ALA A 223 9.15 -5.26 12.25
CA ALA A 223 9.42 -5.97 13.49
C ALA A 223 8.79 -5.21 14.65
N VAL A 224 7.53 -5.52 14.98
CA VAL A 224 6.94 -5.10 16.25
C VAL A 224 7.40 -6.10 17.31
N ALA A 225 8.30 -5.66 18.20
CA ALA A 225 8.64 -6.39 19.40
C ALA A 225 7.41 -6.45 20.31
N ALA A 226 6.79 -7.62 20.40
CA ALA A 226 5.74 -7.91 21.37
C ALA A 226 6.34 -7.88 22.78
N ALA A 227 6.19 -6.76 23.49
CA ALA A 227 6.41 -6.71 24.93
C ALA A 227 5.05 -6.90 25.63
N ALA A 228 4.62 -8.15 25.75
CA ALA A 228 3.50 -8.55 26.59
C ALA A 228 3.88 -9.79 27.43
N GLY A 229 3.76 -9.65 28.75
CA GLY A 229 3.99 -10.68 29.77
C GLY A 229 5.23 -10.35 30.61
N GLY A 230 5.19 -10.16 31.93
CA GLY A 230 4.21 -10.51 32.94
C GLY A 230 5.03 -10.85 34.20
N GLY A 231 4.68 -10.31 35.37
CA GLY A 231 5.43 -10.62 36.60
C GLY A 231 4.99 -9.78 37.78
N GLY A 232 3.95 -10.24 38.47
CA GLY A 232 3.40 -9.60 39.65
C GLY A 232 4.28 -9.69 40.90
N ARG A 233 3.95 -8.78 41.82
CA ARG A 233 4.04 -8.87 43.29
C ARG A 233 5.42 -9.14 43.91
N ARG A 234 5.85 -8.19 44.75
CA ARG A 234 6.15 -8.49 46.16
C ARG A 234 5.85 -7.30 47.06
N VAL A 235 5.05 -7.60 48.06
CA VAL A 235 4.81 -6.83 49.29
C VAL A 235 6.09 -6.89 50.12
N SER A 236 6.54 -5.76 50.69
CA SER A 236 7.36 -5.78 51.90
C SER A 236 6.94 -4.65 52.83
N SER A 237 6.39 -5.09 53.96
CA SER A 237 6.13 -4.39 55.20
C SER A 237 7.33 -3.61 55.73
N HIS A 238 7.10 -2.38 56.21
CA HIS A 238 7.74 -1.83 57.41
C HIS A 238 6.84 -0.74 58.03
N SER A 239 6.37 -0.99 59.25
CA SER A 239 5.82 0.00 60.20
C SER A 239 6.95 0.41 61.18
N PRO A 240 6.68 1.21 62.22
CA PRO A 240 6.34 2.64 62.25
C PRO A 240 7.42 3.45 63.02
N ILE A 241 7.40 4.79 62.94
CA ILE A 241 8.10 5.64 63.93
C ILE A 241 7.10 6.61 64.56
N VAL A 242 7.03 6.49 65.87
CA VAL A 242 6.37 7.33 66.87
C VAL A 242 7.12 8.66 67.00
N ALA A 243 6.38 9.77 67.03
CA ALA A 243 6.68 10.93 67.89
C ALA A 243 5.44 11.82 67.97
N GLY A 244 4.72 11.73 69.09
CA GLY A 244 3.92 12.85 69.58
C GLY A 244 4.80 13.76 70.43
N VAL A 245 4.35 15.00 70.63
CA VAL A 245 4.12 15.65 71.93
C VAL A 245 3.93 17.15 71.69
N GLN A 246 2.75 17.60 72.14
CA GLN A 246 2.33 18.90 72.70
C GLN A 246 2.93 20.21 72.17
#